data_AF-A0A973HVG8-F1
#
_entry.id   AF-A0A973HVG8-F1
#
_cell.length_a   1.000
_cell.length_b   1.000
_cell.length_c   1.000
_cell.angle_alpha   90.00
_cell.angle_beta   90.00
_cell.angle_gamma   90.00
#
_symmetry.space_group_name_H-M   'P 1'
#
loop_
_entity.id
_entity.type
_entity.pdbx_description
1 polymer ?
#
loop_
_entity_poly.entity_id
_entity_poly.type
_entity_poly.pdbx_seq_one_letter_code
_entity_poly.pdbx_strand_id
1 'polypeptide(L)'
;MFDHIIVEVALGLAAVYLVFSLVCSTLVEFIAGVFSLRGKQLERGMRYLLEDDQLGDNLLHHPMLSKLSDQYRKASYIPAENFRIALIDSLQLYATDDKTLADCLNELPEGGLRQSLSAIWLDSDNDIDVFKEKVENWFSGSMVRVSGWYKRQVQKVLLLVAFILAALMNIDSIRIARDIPYDNELRAAMIQQLPKLMPQQGLFNDD
;
A
#
# COMPACT_ATOMS: atom_id res chain seq x y z
N MET A 1 22.54 41.13 -10.45
CA MET A 1 22.90 40.66 -9.09
C MET A 1 21.72 40.01 -8.35
N PHE A 2 20.46 40.43 -8.61
CA PHE A 2 19.27 39.88 -7.94
C PHE A 2 18.68 38.60 -8.56
N ASP A 3 19.03 38.25 -9.80
CA ASP A 3 18.40 37.11 -10.50
C ASP A 3 18.68 35.74 -9.86
N HIS A 4 19.83 35.55 -9.20
CA HIS A 4 20.19 34.25 -8.64
C HIS A 4 19.83 34.07 -7.16
N ILE A 5 19.65 35.13 -6.37
CA ILE A 5 19.40 35.00 -4.92
C ILE A 5 18.06 34.30 -4.65
N ILE A 6 17.01 34.68 -5.38
CA ILE A 6 15.68 34.07 -5.22
C ILE A 6 15.73 32.57 -5.57
N VAL A 7 16.44 32.23 -6.66
CA VAL A 7 16.62 30.84 -7.10
C VAL A 7 17.43 30.03 -6.08
N GLU A 8 18.49 30.60 -5.52
CA GLU A 8 19.31 29.95 -4.49
C GLU A 8 18.53 29.72 -3.20
N VAL A 9 17.72 30.68 -2.74
CA VAL A 9 16.84 30.52 -1.58
C VAL A 9 15.78 29.44 -1.85
N ALA A 10 15.17 29.45 -3.03
CA ALA A 10 14.19 28.45 -3.42
C ALA A 10 14.80 27.04 -3.46
N LEU A 11 16.01 26.89 -4.01
CA LEU A 11 16.75 25.63 -4.01
C LEU A 11 17.12 25.16 -2.60
N GLY A 12 17.59 26.07 -1.74
CA GLY A 12 17.93 25.76 -0.36
C GLY A 12 16.71 25.31 0.46
N LEU A 13 15.58 26.01 0.32
CA LEU A 13 14.31 25.60 0.92
C LEU A 13 13.85 24.25 0.39
N ALA A 14 13.90 24.02 -0.93
CA ALA A 14 13.53 22.76 -1.53
C ALA A 14 14.38 21.60 -0.98
N ALA A 15 15.70 21.79 -0.85
CA ALA A 15 16.60 20.79 -0.28
C ALA A 15 16.27 20.48 1.18
N VAL A 16 16.03 21.50 2.01
CA VAL A 16 15.64 21.31 3.42
C VAL A 16 14.33 20.53 3.52
N TYR A 17 13.33 20.89 2.71
CA TYR A 17 12.04 20.19 2.70
C TYR A 17 12.12 18.77 2.14
N LEU A 18 13.01 18.53 1.18
CA LEU A 18 13.30 17.18 0.69
C LEU A 18 13.83 16.31 1.83
N VAL A 19 14.85 16.78 2.56
CA VAL A 19 15.40 16.06 3.72
C VAL A 19 14.33 15.86 4.80
N PHE A 20 13.55 16.90 5.12
CA PHE A 20 12.49 16.81 6.11
C PHE A 20 11.40 15.80 5.71
N SER A 21 10.97 15.79 4.45
CA SER A 21 9.98 14.84 3.94
C SER A 21 10.49 13.41 3.99
N LEU A 22 11.78 13.19 3.70
CA LEU A 22 12.40 11.88 3.80
C LEU A 22 12.40 11.39 5.25
N VAL A 23 12.78 12.23 6.21
CA VAL A 23 12.73 11.89 7.65
C VAL A 23 11.31 11.58 8.10
N CYS A 24 10.31 12.35 7.66
CA CYS A 24 8.91 12.06 7.97
C CYS A 24 8.48 10.71 7.39
N SER A 25 8.83 10.42 6.13
CA SER A 25 8.47 9.16 5.46
C SER A 25 9.10 7.96 6.16
N THR A 26 10.40 8.02 6.47
CA THR A 26 11.11 6.90 7.12
C THR A 26 10.58 6.65 8.53
N LEU A 27 10.26 7.70 9.28
CA LEU A 27 9.67 7.55 10.61
C LEU A 27 8.27 6.92 10.55
N VAL A 28 7.43 7.36 9.61
CA VAL A 28 6.10 6.78 9.42
C VAL A 28 6.19 5.32 8.97
N GLU A 29 7.11 5.00 8.07
CA GLU A 29 7.35 3.63 7.63
C GLU A 29 7.84 2.74 8.78
N PHE A 30 8.75 3.25 9.61
CA PHE A 30 9.21 2.56 10.81
C PHE A 30 8.05 2.26 11.78
N ILE A 31 7.23 3.27 12.10
CA ILE A 31 6.03 3.12 12.93
C ILE A 31 5.09 2.07 12.30
N ALA A 32 4.82 2.19 11.00
CA ALA A 32 3.93 1.28 10.29
C ALA A 32 4.42 -0.18 10.30
N GLY A 33 5.74 -0.37 10.16
CA GLY A 33 6.40 -1.66 10.22
C GLY A 33 6.32 -2.31 11.60
N VAL A 34 6.65 -1.55 12.66
CA VAL A 34 6.60 -2.04 14.05
C VAL A 34 5.17 -2.43 14.44
N PHE A 35 4.17 -1.67 14.02
CA PHE A 35 2.77 -1.98 14.32
C PHE A 35 2.10 -2.90 13.31
N SER A 36 2.84 -3.43 12.32
CA SER A 36 2.36 -4.29 11.24
C SER A 36 1.06 -3.78 10.59
N LEU A 37 0.97 -2.46 10.38
CA LEU A 37 -0.30 -1.79 10.03
C LEU A 37 -0.88 -2.32 8.72
N ARG A 38 -0.02 -2.58 7.74
CA ARG A 38 -0.44 -3.12 6.44
C ARG A 38 -1.06 -4.52 6.57
N GLY A 39 -0.44 -5.41 7.32
CA GLY A 39 -0.97 -6.77 7.53
C GLY A 39 -2.27 -6.79 8.33
N LYS A 40 -2.40 -5.91 9.34
CA LYS A 40 -3.68 -5.72 10.05
C LYS A 40 -4.78 -5.19 9.13
N GLN A 41 -4.43 -4.29 8.21
CA GLN A 41 -5.38 -3.75 7.25
C GLN A 41 -5.82 -4.80 6.22
N LEU A 42 -4.91 -5.67 5.80
CA LEU A 42 -5.20 -6.81 4.93
C LEU A 42 -6.18 -7.78 5.60
N GLU A 43 -5.92 -8.20 6.83
CA GLU A 43 -6.80 -9.09 7.61
C GLU A 43 -8.20 -8.51 7.80
N ARG A 44 -8.29 -7.21 8.15
CA ARG A 44 -9.58 -6.49 8.18
C ARG A 44 -10.27 -6.49 6.82
N GLY A 45 -9.51 -6.31 5.75
CA GLY A 45 -10.01 -6.37 4.38
C GLY A 45 -10.55 -7.74 4.01
N MET A 46 -9.88 -8.81 4.42
CA MET A 46 -10.31 -10.20 4.22
C MET A 46 -11.62 -10.50 4.96
N ARG A 47 -11.69 -10.15 6.24
CA ARG A 47 -12.92 -10.32 7.04
C ARG A 47 -14.09 -9.52 6.48
N TYR A 48 -13.82 -8.29 6.02
CA TYR A 48 -14.81 -7.47 5.33
C TYR A 48 -15.27 -8.09 4.00
N LEU A 49 -14.35 -8.65 3.22
CA LEU A 49 -14.65 -9.25 1.90
C LEU A 49 -15.48 -10.53 2.02
N LEU A 50 -15.19 -11.35 3.03
CA LEU A 50 -15.82 -12.65 3.23
C LEU A 50 -17.11 -12.54 4.05
N GLU A 51 -17.36 -11.38 4.67
CA GLU A 51 -18.52 -11.12 5.55
C GLU A 51 -18.65 -12.10 6.72
N ASP A 52 -17.58 -12.84 7.03
CA ASP A 52 -17.51 -13.86 8.06
C ASP A 52 -16.10 -13.86 8.68
N ASP A 53 -16.03 -13.56 9.98
CA ASP A 53 -14.79 -13.52 10.75
C ASP A 53 -14.13 -14.91 10.86
N GLN A 54 -14.93 -15.97 11.04
CA GLN A 54 -14.43 -17.32 11.24
C GLN A 54 -13.91 -17.92 9.94
N LEU A 55 -14.63 -17.69 8.83
CA LEU A 55 -14.16 -18.06 7.49
C LEU A 55 -12.89 -17.29 7.13
N GLY A 56 -12.83 -15.99 7.41
CA GLY A 56 -11.63 -15.18 7.19
C GLY A 56 -10.41 -15.69 7.96
N ASP A 57 -10.59 -16.05 9.23
CA ASP A 57 -9.51 -16.61 10.03
C ASP A 57 -9.09 -17.99 9.54
N ASN A 58 -10.04 -18.88 9.22
CA ASN A 58 -9.73 -20.21 8.66
C ASN A 58 -8.94 -20.10 7.35
N LEU A 59 -9.36 -19.18 6.47
CA LEU A 59 -8.72 -18.97 5.18
C LEU A 59 -7.28 -18.46 5.36
N LEU A 60 -7.04 -17.54 6.29
CA LEU A 60 -5.67 -17.06 6.59
C LEU A 60 -4.75 -18.16 7.17
N HIS A 61 -5.31 -19.17 7.83
CA HIS A 61 -4.56 -20.35 8.31
C HIS A 61 -4.35 -21.41 7.23
N HIS A 62 -4.98 -21.28 6.06
CA HIS A 62 -4.82 -22.22 4.95
C HIS A 62 -3.34 -22.35 4.53
N PRO A 63 -2.83 -23.55 4.15
CA PRO A 63 -1.42 -23.75 3.80
C PRO A 63 -0.88 -22.80 2.72
N MET A 64 -1.72 -22.37 1.76
CA MET A 64 -1.34 -21.42 0.70
C MET A 64 -1.19 -19.97 1.19
N LEU A 65 -1.81 -19.60 2.31
CA LEU A 65 -1.81 -18.23 2.84
C LEU A 65 -0.98 -18.09 4.12
N SER A 66 -1.00 -19.09 5.00
CA SER A 66 -0.30 -19.08 6.28
C SER A 66 1.20 -18.85 6.13
N LYS A 67 1.82 -19.37 5.06
CA LYS A 67 3.25 -19.18 4.75
C LYS A 67 3.63 -17.77 4.27
N LEU A 68 2.65 -16.93 3.94
CA LEU A 68 2.89 -15.52 3.63
C LEU A 68 3.09 -14.66 4.89
N SER A 69 2.72 -15.19 6.05
CA SER A 69 2.95 -14.59 7.36
C SER A 69 4.06 -15.34 8.10
N ASP A 70 4.81 -14.63 8.93
CA ASP A 70 5.73 -15.23 9.90
C ASP A 70 5.19 -15.09 11.34
N GLN A 71 5.90 -15.66 12.32
CA GLN A 71 5.52 -15.63 13.74
C GLN A 71 5.27 -14.20 14.28
N TYR A 72 5.94 -13.20 13.72
CA TYR A 72 5.99 -11.84 14.24
C TYR A 72 5.29 -10.83 13.31
N ARG A 73 5.08 -11.18 12.03
CA ARG A 73 4.58 -10.28 10.99
C ARG A 73 3.50 -10.95 10.16
N LYS A 74 2.33 -10.32 10.15
CA LYS A 74 1.23 -10.65 9.25
C LYS A 74 1.63 -10.33 7.80
N ALA A 75 1.16 -11.17 6.87
CA ALA A 75 1.30 -10.96 5.43
C ALA A 75 0.86 -9.54 5.06
N SER A 76 1.69 -8.85 4.26
CA SER A 76 1.39 -7.50 3.78
C SER A 76 0.62 -7.47 2.46
N TYR A 77 0.60 -8.60 1.77
CA TYR A 77 -0.09 -8.80 0.50
C TYR A 77 -0.35 -10.29 0.31
N ILE A 78 -1.47 -10.64 -0.32
CA ILE A 78 -1.81 -12.00 -0.71
C ILE A 78 -1.93 -12.00 -2.24
N PRO A 79 -1.17 -12.85 -2.97
CA PRO A 79 -1.36 -13.06 -4.40
C PRO A 79 -2.77 -13.58 -4.69
N ALA A 80 -3.40 -13.06 -5.75
CA ALA A 80 -4.76 -13.45 -6.12
C ALA A 80 -4.89 -14.95 -6.40
N GLU A 81 -3.89 -15.55 -7.05
CA GLU A 81 -3.81 -16.98 -7.30
C GLU A 81 -3.85 -17.81 -6.00
N ASN A 82 -3.02 -17.46 -5.01
CA ASN A 82 -2.99 -18.15 -3.72
C ASN A 82 -4.33 -18.02 -2.99
N PHE A 83 -4.94 -16.84 -3.04
CA PHE A 83 -6.27 -16.61 -2.49
C PHE A 83 -7.31 -17.48 -3.18
N ARG A 84 -7.35 -17.52 -4.52
CA ARG A 84 -8.27 -18.34 -5.30
C ARG A 84 -8.14 -19.81 -4.90
N ILE A 85 -6.92 -20.34 -4.86
CA ILE A 85 -6.66 -21.74 -4.49
C ILE A 85 -7.17 -22.00 -3.07
N ALA A 86 -6.81 -21.14 -2.12
CA ALA A 86 -7.23 -21.28 -0.73
C ALA A 86 -8.76 -21.18 -0.57
N LEU A 87 -9.41 -20.28 -1.31
CA LEU A 87 -10.84 -20.06 -1.24
C LEU A 87 -11.60 -21.26 -1.79
N ILE A 88 -11.21 -21.75 -2.97
CA ILE A 88 -11.82 -22.91 -3.61
C ILE A 88 -11.66 -24.15 -2.72
N ASP A 89 -10.47 -24.38 -2.14
CA ASP A 89 -10.21 -25.51 -1.25
C ASP A 89 -11.01 -25.40 0.06
N SER A 90 -10.95 -24.24 0.73
CA SER A 90 -11.64 -24.01 2.00
C SER A 90 -13.16 -24.10 1.88
N LEU A 91 -13.72 -23.75 0.72
CA LEU A 91 -15.16 -23.82 0.45
C LEU A 91 -15.58 -25.09 -0.28
N GLN A 92 -14.63 -25.99 -0.58
CA GLN A 92 -14.86 -27.23 -1.33
C GLN A 92 -15.59 -27.01 -2.67
N LEU A 93 -15.21 -25.93 -3.38
CA LEU A 93 -15.81 -25.53 -4.65
C LEU A 93 -15.28 -26.36 -5.83
N TYR A 94 -15.49 -27.67 -5.76
CA TYR A 94 -15.10 -28.64 -6.77
C TYR A 94 -16.34 -29.33 -7.34
N ALA A 95 -16.42 -29.42 -8.67
CA ALA A 95 -17.41 -30.27 -9.32
C ALA A 95 -17.00 -31.74 -9.10
N THR A 96 -17.94 -32.56 -8.65
CA THR A 96 -17.80 -34.02 -8.53
C THR A 96 -18.91 -34.68 -9.35
N ASP A 97 -18.82 -35.99 -9.54
CA ASP A 97 -19.82 -36.74 -10.33
C ASP A 97 -21.26 -36.54 -9.81
N ASP A 98 -21.41 -36.26 -8.51
CA ASP A 98 -22.69 -36.08 -7.83
C ASP A 98 -23.11 -34.62 -7.61
N LYS A 99 -22.19 -33.64 -7.75
CA LYS A 99 -22.45 -32.23 -7.46
C LYS A 99 -21.83 -31.30 -8.48
N THR A 100 -22.65 -30.40 -9.02
CA THR A 100 -22.16 -29.30 -9.86
C THR A 100 -21.57 -28.18 -8.98
N LEU A 101 -20.73 -27.32 -9.57
CA LEU A 101 -20.24 -26.14 -8.86
C LEU A 101 -21.39 -25.23 -8.40
N ALA A 102 -22.47 -25.15 -9.18
CA ALA A 102 -23.65 -24.38 -8.82
C ALA A 102 -24.32 -24.92 -7.53
N ASP A 103 -24.33 -26.24 -7.34
CA ASP A 103 -24.85 -26.87 -6.12
C ASP A 103 -23.96 -26.51 -4.91
N CYS A 104 -22.64 -26.58 -5.06
CA CYS A 104 -21.69 -26.18 -4.01
C CYS A 104 -21.87 -24.70 -3.62
N LEU A 105 -22.09 -23.82 -4.60
CA LEU A 105 -22.36 -22.40 -4.34
C LEU A 105 -23.70 -22.19 -3.61
N ASN A 106 -24.68 -23.06 -3.82
CA ASN A 106 -25.96 -23.00 -3.13
C ASN A 106 -25.91 -23.52 -1.69
N GLU A 107 -24.91 -24.33 -1.35
CA GLU A 107 -24.66 -24.81 0.02
C GLU A 107 -23.97 -23.76 0.89
N LEU A 108 -23.42 -22.69 0.30
CA LEU A 108 -22.81 -21.59 1.04
C LEU A 108 -23.86 -20.83 1.88
N PRO A 109 -23.47 -20.29 3.06
CA PRO A 109 -24.32 -19.42 3.84
C PRO A 109 -24.86 -18.25 3.00
N GLU A 110 -26.10 -17.85 3.26
CA GLU A 110 -26.68 -16.65 2.66
C GLU A 110 -25.86 -15.42 3.05
N GLY A 111 -25.44 -14.62 2.05
CA GLY A 111 -24.60 -13.45 2.27
C GLY A 111 -24.01 -12.88 0.97
N GLY A 112 -23.26 -11.78 1.08
CA GLY A 112 -22.64 -11.12 -0.06
C GLY A 112 -21.57 -11.96 -0.73
N LEU A 113 -20.87 -12.84 0.01
CA LEU A 113 -19.90 -13.77 -0.57
C LEU A 113 -20.55 -14.76 -1.54
N ARG A 114 -21.61 -15.46 -1.09
CA ARG A 114 -22.38 -16.37 -1.94
C ARG A 114 -22.91 -15.66 -3.17
N GLN A 115 -23.55 -14.51 -2.98
CA GLN A 115 -24.09 -13.70 -4.09
C GLN A 115 -23.02 -13.32 -5.11
N SER A 116 -21.84 -12.89 -4.63
CA SER A 116 -20.71 -12.51 -5.49
C SER A 116 -20.19 -13.71 -6.29
N LEU A 117 -19.96 -14.85 -5.64
CA LEU A 117 -19.45 -16.05 -6.30
C LEU A 117 -20.48 -16.65 -7.28
N SER A 118 -21.76 -16.68 -6.91
CA SER A 118 -22.84 -17.11 -7.82
C SER A 118 -22.97 -16.19 -9.04
N ALA A 119 -22.84 -14.87 -8.86
CA ALA A 119 -22.85 -13.93 -9.98
C ALA A 119 -21.63 -14.13 -10.90
N ILE A 120 -20.44 -14.35 -10.32
CA ILE A 120 -19.23 -14.66 -11.10
C ILE A 120 -19.40 -15.96 -11.88
N TRP A 121 -19.98 -17.00 -11.26
CA TRP A 121 -20.26 -18.26 -11.94
C TRP A 121 -21.22 -18.11 -13.11
N LEU A 122 -22.32 -17.38 -12.92
CA LEU A 122 -23.29 -17.10 -13.98
C LEU A 122 -22.64 -16.33 -15.14
N ASP A 123 -21.80 -15.34 -14.83
CA ASP A 123 -21.06 -14.54 -15.82
C ASP A 123 -19.93 -15.33 -16.49
N SER A 124 -19.58 -16.53 -15.99
CA SER A 124 -18.55 -17.40 -16.56
C SER A 124 -19.10 -18.41 -17.57
N ASP A 125 -20.41 -18.40 -17.85
CA ASP A 125 -21.07 -19.34 -18.79
C ASP A 125 -20.78 -20.82 -18.49
N ASN A 126 -20.69 -21.15 -17.19
CA ASN A 126 -20.30 -22.47 -16.66
C ASN A 126 -18.86 -22.93 -17.01
N ASP A 127 -17.98 -22.02 -17.43
CA ASP A 127 -16.56 -22.31 -17.62
C ASP A 127 -15.78 -22.12 -16.31
N ILE A 128 -15.13 -23.20 -15.85
CA ILE A 128 -14.38 -23.22 -14.58
C ILE A 128 -13.10 -22.37 -14.63
N ASP A 129 -12.44 -22.28 -15.77
CA ASP A 129 -11.19 -21.54 -15.90
C ASP A 129 -11.48 -20.05 -15.98
N VAL A 130 -12.56 -19.65 -16.66
CA VAL A 130 -13.08 -18.27 -16.63
C VAL A 130 -13.54 -17.90 -15.22
N PHE A 131 -14.22 -18.80 -14.50
CA PHE A 131 -14.62 -18.58 -13.11
C PHE A 131 -13.42 -18.29 -12.20
N LYS A 132 -12.37 -19.13 -12.29
CA LYS A 132 -11.12 -18.96 -11.54
C LYS A 132 -10.47 -17.60 -11.80
N GLU A 133 -10.37 -17.19 -13.05
CA GLU A 133 -9.82 -15.89 -13.43
C GLU A 133 -10.66 -14.74 -12.86
N LYS A 134 -12.00 -14.83 -12.95
CA LYS A 134 -12.90 -13.80 -12.44
C LYS A 134 -12.87 -13.70 -10.92
N VAL A 135 -12.68 -14.80 -10.20
CA VAL A 135 -12.47 -14.80 -8.74
C VAL A 135 -11.17 -14.06 -8.38
N GLU A 136 -10.09 -14.28 -9.12
CA GLU A 136 -8.84 -13.55 -8.92
C GLU A 136 -8.99 -12.05 -9.19
N ASN A 137 -9.71 -11.69 -10.26
CA ASN A 137 -9.98 -10.31 -10.61
C ASN A 137 -10.86 -9.61 -9.56
N TRP A 138 -11.90 -10.30 -9.06
CA TRP A 138 -12.75 -9.83 -7.99
C TRP A 138 -11.97 -9.58 -6.70
N PHE A 139 -11.10 -10.52 -6.32
CA PHE A 139 -10.22 -10.36 -5.16
C PHE A 139 -9.25 -9.19 -5.34
N SER A 140 -8.59 -9.10 -6.50
CA SER A 140 -7.64 -8.02 -6.82
C SER A 140 -8.32 -6.65 -6.75
N GLY A 141 -9.51 -6.52 -7.33
CA GLY A 141 -10.33 -5.30 -7.24
C GLY A 141 -10.69 -4.94 -5.80
N SER A 142 -11.03 -5.94 -4.98
CA SER A 142 -11.28 -5.75 -3.55
C SER A 142 -10.03 -5.29 -2.80
N MET A 143 -8.85 -5.83 -3.14
CA MET A 143 -7.58 -5.42 -2.54
C MET A 143 -7.13 -4.00 -2.91
N VAL A 144 -7.55 -3.48 -4.07
CA VAL A 144 -7.37 -2.05 -4.39
C VAL A 144 -8.08 -1.16 -3.36
N ARG A 145 -9.31 -1.53 -2.97
CA ARG A 145 -10.08 -0.80 -1.95
C ARG A 145 -9.43 -0.88 -0.56
N VAL A 146 -8.98 -2.07 -0.17
CA VAL A 146 -8.27 -2.30 1.11
C VAL A 146 -6.98 -1.48 1.17
N SER A 147 -6.22 -1.45 0.07
CA SER A 147 -5.02 -0.62 -0.07
C SER A 147 -5.34 0.88 0.01
N GLY A 148 -6.50 1.30 -0.51
CA GLY A 148 -7.00 2.67 -0.37
C GLY A 148 -7.33 3.06 1.08
N TRP A 149 -7.86 2.14 1.89
CA TRP A 149 -8.04 2.38 3.33
C TRP A 149 -6.70 2.54 4.05
N TYR A 150 -5.74 1.66 3.75
CA TYR A 150 -4.38 1.76 4.29
C TYR A 150 -3.73 3.11 3.96
N LYS A 151 -3.78 3.53 2.68
CA LYS A 151 -3.21 4.81 2.23
C LYS A 151 -3.80 5.99 2.99
N ARG A 152 -5.12 6.02 3.19
CA ARG A 152 -5.79 7.08 3.96
C ARG A 152 -5.38 7.09 5.43
N GLN A 153 -5.20 5.92 6.03
CA GLN A 153 -4.71 5.81 7.40
C GLN A 153 -3.28 6.34 7.52
N VAL A 154 -2.38 5.91 6.65
CA VAL A 154 -0.96 6.33 6.65
C VAL A 154 -0.82 7.83 6.40
N GLN A 155 -1.64 8.42 5.52
CA GLN A 155 -1.64 9.87 5.29
C GLN A 155 -1.97 10.67 6.56
N LYS A 156 -2.92 10.20 7.37
CA LYS A 156 -3.26 10.85 8.66
C LYS A 156 -2.11 10.73 9.66
N VAL A 157 -1.47 9.55 9.72
CA VAL A 157 -0.29 9.33 10.58
C VAL A 157 0.86 10.23 10.12
N LEU A 158 1.11 10.32 8.83
CA LEU A 158 2.15 11.18 8.25
C LEU A 158 1.92 12.65 8.58
N LEU A 159 0.67 13.14 8.45
CA LEU A 159 0.34 14.51 8.81
C LEU A 159 0.63 14.79 10.29
N LEU A 160 0.21 13.89 11.18
CA LEU A 160 0.42 14.02 12.62
C LEU A 160 1.92 13.98 12.98
N VAL A 161 2.67 13.05 12.39
CA VAL A 161 4.12 12.93 12.61
C VAL A 161 4.86 14.17 12.10
N ALA A 162 4.55 14.63 10.89
CA ALA A 162 5.16 15.83 10.32
C ALA A 162 4.86 17.08 11.17
N PHE A 163 3.64 17.22 11.67
CA PHE A 163 3.26 18.32 12.56
C PHE A 163 4.07 18.30 13.87
N ILE A 164 4.17 17.14 14.52
CA ILE A 164 4.94 16.97 15.74
C ILE A 164 6.43 17.26 15.50
N LEU A 165 7.01 16.70 14.43
CA LEU A 165 8.42 16.93 14.09
C LEU A 165 8.70 18.40 13.79
N ALA A 166 7.84 19.08 13.03
CA ALA A 166 8.01 20.50 12.74
C ALA A 166 8.00 21.36 14.01
N ALA A 167 7.11 21.06 14.96
CA ALA A 167 7.05 21.74 16.24
C ALA A 167 8.29 21.47 17.12
N LEU A 168 8.73 20.20 17.20
CA LEU A 168 9.90 19.81 18.00
C LEU A 168 11.22 20.39 17.43
N MET A 169 11.36 20.40 16.11
CA MET A 169 12.54 20.92 15.42
C MET A 169 12.51 22.44 15.25
N ASN A 170 11.43 23.10 15.66
CA ASN A 170 11.21 24.55 15.48
C ASN A 170 11.51 25.00 14.03
N ILE A 171 10.96 24.25 13.06
CA ILE A 171 11.16 24.51 11.64
C ILE A 171 10.31 25.71 11.24
N ASP A 172 10.98 26.78 10.83
CA ASP A 172 10.34 28.02 10.38
C ASP A 172 10.81 28.37 8.96
N SER A 173 9.88 28.30 8.00
CA SER A 173 10.14 28.63 6.59
C SER A 173 10.65 30.05 6.40
N ILE A 174 10.08 31.00 7.13
CA ILE A 174 10.37 32.43 6.98
C ILE A 174 11.77 32.71 7.51
N ARG A 175 12.14 32.07 8.63
CA ARG A 175 13.49 32.15 9.18
C ARG A 175 14.51 31.55 8.21
N ILE A 176 14.27 30.34 7.73
CA ILE A 176 15.17 29.67 6.77
C ILE A 176 15.34 30.51 5.49
N ALA A 177 14.23 31.02 4.93
CA ALA A 177 14.26 31.84 3.72
C ALA A 177 15.02 33.17 3.92
N ARG A 178 14.96 33.73 5.13
CA ARG A 178 15.66 34.97 5.48
C ARG A 178 17.14 34.74 5.69
N ASP A 179 17.55 33.61 6.24
CA ASP A 179 18.94 33.38 6.66
C ASP A 179 19.83 32.93 5.48
N ILE A 180 19.31 32.13 4.54
CA ILE A 180 20.07 31.61 3.38
C ILE A 180 20.79 32.70 2.55
N PRO A 181 20.18 33.86 2.21
CA PRO A 181 20.85 34.91 1.44
C PRO A 181 22.09 35.51 2.10
N TYR A 182 22.13 35.55 3.44
CA TYR A 182 23.15 36.28 4.20
C TYR A 182 24.27 35.38 4.72
N ASP A 183 24.15 34.06 4.56
CA ASP A 183 25.17 33.08 4.98
C ASP A 183 25.97 32.56 3.78
N ASN A 184 27.15 33.16 3.56
CA ASN A 184 28.05 32.79 2.46
C ASN A 184 28.64 31.38 2.59
N GLU A 185 28.80 30.85 3.81
CA GLU A 185 29.32 29.50 4.04
C GLU A 185 28.26 28.45 3.72
N LEU A 186 27.02 28.68 4.16
CA LEU A 186 25.88 27.80 3.86
C LEU A 186 25.62 27.71 2.34
N ARG A 187 25.71 28.86 1.64
CA ARG A 187 25.58 28.93 0.17
C ARG A 187 26.67 28.13 -0.54
N ALA A 188 27.93 28.29 -0.12
CA ALA A 188 29.05 27.54 -0.71
C ALA A 188 28.89 26.02 -0.50
N ALA A 189 28.47 25.59 0.69
CA ALA A 189 28.23 24.18 1.00
C ALA A 189 27.08 23.58 0.18
N MET A 190 25.98 24.32 -0.01
CA MET A 190 24.86 23.89 -0.85
C MET A 190 25.26 23.72 -2.32
N ILE A 191 25.95 24.71 -2.90
CA ILE A 191 26.41 24.66 -4.29
C ILE A 191 27.39 23.50 -4.52
N GLN A 192 28.22 23.16 -3.54
CA GLN A 192 29.16 22.04 -3.64
C GLN A 192 28.47 20.67 -3.59
N GLN A 193 27.30 20.57 -2.95
CA GLN A 193 26.52 19.33 -2.86
C GLN A 193 25.55 19.13 -4.03
N LEU A 194 25.10 20.21 -4.67
CA LEU A 194 24.19 20.19 -5.82
C LEU A 194 24.64 19.26 -6.97
N PRO A 195 25.92 19.25 -7.40
CA PRO A 195 26.42 18.32 -8.42
C PRO A 195 26.32 16.84 -8.05
N LYS A 196 26.27 16.51 -6.75
CA LYS A 196 26.10 15.12 -6.28
C LYS A 196 24.64 14.65 -6.32
N LEU A 197 23.71 15.60 -6.37
CA LEU A 197 22.27 15.35 -6.44
C LEU A 197 21.77 15.36 -7.90
N MET A 198 22.54 15.94 -8.83
CA MET A 198 22.28 15.83 -10.25
C MET A 198 22.66 14.41 -10.74
N PRO A 199 21.76 13.69 -11.43
CA PRO A 199 22.11 12.43 -12.06
C PRO A 199 23.28 12.64 -13.03
N GLN A 200 24.29 11.77 -12.98
CA GLN A 200 25.54 11.92 -13.75
C GLN A 200 25.36 11.76 -15.28
N GLN A 201 24.15 11.41 -15.73
CA GLN A 201 23.80 11.33 -17.15
C GLN A 201 22.78 12.43 -17.46
N GLY A 202 23.14 13.30 -18.41
CA GLY A 202 22.28 14.39 -18.88
C GLY A 202 20.95 13.87 -19.42
N LEU A 203 19.87 14.60 -19.15
CA LEU A 203 18.52 14.34 -19.67
C LEU A 203 18.37 14.63 -21.18
N PHE A 204 19.44 15.06 -21.84
CA PHE A 204 19.52 15.30 -23.27
C PHE A 204 20.87 14.79 -23.78
N ASN A 205 20.94 13.50 -24.09
CA ASN A 205 21.87 13.06 -25.13
C ASN A 205 21.11 13.24 -26.45
N ASP A 206 21.46 14.29 -27.18
CA ASP A 206 21.04 14.50 -28.56
C ASP A 206 21.65 13.39 -29.42
N ASP A 207 20.80 12.60 -30.09
CA ASP A 207 21.10 11.99 -31.39
C ASP A 207 20.70 12.99 -32.50
#